data_AF-A0A8T4NWK2-F1
#
_entry.id   AF-A0A8T4NWK2-F1
#
_cell.length_a   1.000
_cell.length_b   1.000
_cell.length_c   1.000
_cell.angle_alpha   90.00
_cell.angle_beta   90.00
_cell.angle_gamma   90.00
#
_symmetry.space_group_name_H-M   'P 1'
#
loop_
_entity.id
_entity.type
_entity.pdbx_description
1 polymer ?
#
loop_
_entity_poly.entity_id
_entity_poly.type
_entity_poly.pdbx_seq_one_letter_code
_entity_poly.pdbx_strand_id
1 'polypeptide(L)'
;MHHQGRGWKILGIIVLIIVVLIAIYFTFFFNTPCKDMACYIGHQEKCSKTVFTNDGKEAIWKYTITGKENEKCVVDVKLLSLKEGGRDKEVLEGKSMQCYLKLGSSINPESDLSQCHGLLKEEFQNAIIQRLHEYIYGNVGQISTELEKVI
;
A
#
# COMPACT_ATOMS: atom_id res chain seq x y z
N MET A 1 -13.92 -40.30 45.94
CA MET A 1 -14.37 -39.84 44.61
C MET A 1 -14.59 -38.33 44.66
N HIS A 2 -13.58 -37.48 44.44
CA HIS A 2 -13.75 -36.02 44.54
C HIS A 2 -12.84 -35.17 43.63
N HIS A 3 -12.23 -35.78 42.60
CA HIS A 3 -11.38 -35.03 41.64
C HIS A 3 -12.10 -34.58 40.35
N GLN A 4 -13.34 -35.03 40.14
CA GLN A 4 -14.05 -34.86 38.86
C GLN A 4 -14.62 -33.45 38.63
N GLY A 5 -14.82 -32.65 39.69
CA GLY A 5 -15.36 -31.29 39.59
C GLY A 5 -14.32 -30.20 39.28
N ARG A 6 -13.03 -30.44 39.55
CA ARG A 6 -11.96 -29.45 39.32
C ARG A 6 -11.46 -29.49 37.87
N GLY A 7 -11.43 -30.67 37.25
CA GLY A 7 -11.07 -30.85 35.84
C GLY A 7 -12.04 -30.16 34.88
N TRP A 8 -13.35 -30.28 35.09
CA TRP A 8 -14.36 -29.66 34.23
C TRP A 8 -14.31 -28.13 34.26
N LYS A 9 -14.05 -27.55 35.44
CA LYS A 9 -13.89 -26.09 35.60
C LYS A 9 -12.65 -25.57 34.86
N ILE A 10 -11.53 -26.30 34.92
CA ILE A 10 -10.29 -25.95 34.20
C ILE A 10 -10.51 -26.07 32.69
N LEU A 11 -11.18 -27.14 32.23
CA LEU A 11 -11.47 -27.37 30.82
C LEU A 11 -12.40 -26.28 30.25
N GLY A 12 -13.40 -25.85 31.03
CA GLY A 12 -14.26 -24.71 30.66
C GLY A 12 -13.52 -23.38 30.53
N ILE A 13 -12.56 -23.10 31.43
CA ILE A 13 -11.73 -21.88 31.35
C ILE A 13 -10.83 -21.91 30.11
N ILE A 14 -10.23 -23.06 29.78
CA ILE A 14 -9.40 -23.21 28.58
C ILE A 14 -10.22 -22.95 27.31
N VAL A 15 -11.43 -23.52 27.22
CA VAL A 15 -12.34 -23.28 26.08
C VAL A 15 -12.71 -21.81 25.97
N LEU A 16 -13.02 -21.14 27.09
CA LEU A 16 -13.32 -19.70 27.10
C LEU A 16 -12.15 -18.88 26.58
N ILE A 17 -10.93 -19.17 27.03
CA ILE A 17 -9.71 -18.47 26.58
C ILE A 17 -9.52 -18.67 25.06
N ILE A 18 -9.70 -19.89 24.55
CA ILE A 18 -9.59 -20.16 23.11
C ILE A 18 -10.63 -19.35 22.33
N VAL A 19 -11.88 -19.28 22.78
CA VAL A 19 -12.93 -18.48 22.13
C VAL A 19 -12.58 -17.00 22.12
N VAL A 20 -12.04 -16.47 23.23
CA VAL A 20 -11.58 -15.07 23.31
C VAL A 20 -10.42 -14.80 22.35
N LEU A 21 -9.44 -15.70 22.29
CA LEU A 21 -8.31 -15.57 21.36
C LEU A 21 -8.76 -15.60 19.89
N ILE A 22 -9.72 -16.47 19.56
CA ILE A 22 -10.33 -16.53 18.22
C ILE A 22 -11.04 -15.20 17.91
N ALA A 23 -11.85 -14.68 18.84
CA ALA A 23 -12.55 -13.41 18.64
C ALA A 23 -11.59 -12.22 18.45
N ILE A 24 -10.50 -12.17 19.22
CA ILE A 24 -9.43 -11.16 19.06
C ILE A 24 -8.77 -11.31 17.68
N TYR A 25 -8.46 -12.53 17.25
CA TYR A 25 -7.84 -12.75 15.95
C TYR A 25 -8.72 -12.24 14.80
N PHE A 26 -10.01 -12.59 14.79
CA PHE A 26 -10.94 -12.16 13.76
C PHE A 26 -11.21 -10.65 13.76
N THR A 27 -11.17 -9.99 14.92
CA THR A 27 -11.39 -8.53 15.01
C THR A 27 -10.17 -7.72 14.59
N PHE A 28 -8.96 -8.19 14.85
CA PHE A 28 -7.74 -7.43 14.58
C PHE A 28 -7.08 -7.77 13.23
N PHE A 29 -7.06 -9.05 12.83
CA PHE A 29 -6.22 -9.51 11.71
C PHE A 29 -7.00 -9.82 10.42
N PHE A 30 -8.33 -9.85 10.46
CA PHE A 30 -9.12 -10.19 9.28
C PHE A 30 -9.36 -8.96 8.39
N ASN A 31 -8.79 -8.98 7.18
CA ASN A 31 -9.07 -7.98 6.15
C ASN A 31 -10.01 -8.58 5.10
N THR A 32 -11.06 -7.84 4.74
CA THR A 32 -12.00 -8.30 3.69
C THR A 32 -11.34 -8.09 2.33
N PRO A 33 -11.22 -9.10 1.45
CA PRO A 33 -10.66 -8.88 0.12
C PRO A 33 -11.70 -8.23 -0.82
N CYS A 34 -11.30 -7.22 -1.57
CA CYS A 34 -12.09 -6.64 -2.65
C CYS A 34 -11.70 -7.24 -4.01
N LYS A 35 -12.69 -7.52 -4.86
CA LYS A 35 -12.49 -8.05 -6.22
C LYS A 35 -12.38 -6.96 -7.29
N ASP A 36 -12.89 -5.76 -6.99
CA ASP A 36 -12.96 -4.64 -7.92
C ASP A 36 -12.69 -3.32 -7.21
N MET A 37 -12.44 -2.29 -8.03
CA MET A 37 -12.13 -0.94 -7.56
C MET A 37 -13.30 -0.29 -6.82
N ALA A 38 -14.55 -0.59 -7.21
CA ALA A 38 -15.73 -0.01 -6.57
C ALA A 38 -15.87 -0.46 -5.12
N CYS A 39 -15.64 -1.75 -4.84
CA CYS A 39 -15.53 -2.30 -3.50
C CYS A 39 -14.44 -1.58 -2.70
N TYR A 40 -13.25 -1.43 -3.27
CA TYR A 40 -12.14 -0.77 -2.60
C TYR A 40 -12.46 0.68 -2.22
N ILE A 41 -13.01 1.46 -3.16
CA ILE A 41 -13.42 2.86 -2.92
C ILE A 41 -14.47 2.93 -1.79
N GLY A 42 -15.49 2.06 -1.80
CA GLY A 42 -16.50 2.04 -0.74
C GLY A 42 -15.93 1.72 0.64
N HIS A 43 -14.86 0.90 0.70
CA HIS A 43 -14.12 0.65 1.93
C HIS A 43 -13.21 1.82 2.31
N GLN A 44 -12.60 2.49 1.34
CA GLN A 44 -11.71 3.65 1.51
C GLN A 44 -12.45 4.86 2.09
N GLU A 45 -13.63 5.20 1.56
CA GLU A 45 -14.45 6.30 2.06
C GLU A 45 -14.80 6.12 3.54
N LYS A 46 -15.11 4.89 3.94
CA LYS A 46 -15.43 4.51 5.33
C LYS A 46 -14.18 4.28 6.19
N CYS A 47 -13.03 4.21 5.54
CA CYS A 47 -11.76 3.73 6.09
C CYS A 47 -11.90 2.43 6.88
N SER A 48 -12.44 1.42 6.20
CA SER A 48 -12.66 0.09 6.75
C SER A 48 -11.64 -0.89 6.18
N LYS A 49 -11.17 -1.80 7.04
CA LYS A 49 -10.10 -2.74 6.71
C LYS A 49 -10.44 -3.59 5.48
N THR A 50 -9.60 -3.49 4.45
CA THR A 50 -9.76 -4.24 3.20
C THR A 50 -8.40 -4.45 2.53
N VAL A 51 -8.34 -5.44 1.64
CA VAL A 51 -7.20 -5.65 0.74
C VAL A 51 -7.70 -5.67 -0.70
N PHE A 52 -7.03 -4.93 -1.57
CA PHE A 52 -7.34 -4.88 -2.99
C PHE A 52 -6.06 -5.00 -3.82
N THR A 53 -6.09 -5.81 -4.87
CA THR A 53 -5.00 -5.91 -5.84
C THR A 53 -5.50 -5.39 -7.18
N ASN A 54 -4.88 -4.32 -7.66
CA ASN A 54 -5.18 -3.74 -8.96
C ASN A 54 -4.16 -4.23 -10.00
N ASP A 55 -4.62 -5.06 -10.93
CA ASP A 55 -3.81 -5.53 -12.06
C ASP A 55 -3.99 -4.57 -13.26
N GLY A 56 -3.35 -3.41 -13.16
CA GLY A 56 -3.39 -2.35 -14.16
C GLY A 56 -2.57 -2.67 -15.41
N LYS A 57 -2.69 -1.84 -16.45
CA LYS A 57 -1.92 -2.02 -17.70
C LYS A 57 -0.42 -1.80 -17.53
N GLU A 58 -0.02 -0.91 -16.62
CA GLU A 58 1.38 -0.51 -16.42
C GLU A 58 2.01 -1.20 -15.20
N ALA A 59 1.22 -1.48 -14.17
CA ALA A 59 1.70 -2.07 -12.92
C ALA A 59 0.61 -2.83 -12.17
N ILE A 60 1.06 -3.77 -11.35
CA ILE A 60 0.25 -4.49 -10.38
C ILE A 60 0.49 -3.88 -9.00
N TRP A 61 -0.56 -3.32 -8.42
CA TRP A 61 -0.54 -2.67 -7.12
C TRP A 61 -1.32 -3.47 -6.10
N LYS A 62 -0.85 -3.49 -4.85
CA LYS A 62 -1.59 -4.00 -3.71
C LYS A 62 -1.84 -2.88 -2.72
N TYR A 63 -3.10 -2.69 -2.40
CA TYR A 63 -3.60 -1.73 -1.42
C TYR A 63 -4.14 -2.48 -0.21
N THR A 64 -3.76 -2.04 0.99
CA THR A 64 -4.26 -2.58 2.25
C THR A 64 -4.69 -1.43 3.14
N ILE A 65 -5.98 -1.31 3.41
CA ILE A 65 -6.50 -0.33 4.37
C ILE A 65 -6.33 -0.94 5.76
N THR A 66 -5.49 -0.34 6.59
CA THR A 66 -5.19 -0.85 7.93
C THR A 66 -6.15 -0.28 8.97
N GLY A 67 -6.71 0.90 8.73
CA GLY A 67 -7.70 1.55 9.57
C GLY A 67 -7.47 3.05 9.69
N LYS A 68 -7.93 3.61 10.82
CA LYS A 68 -7.90 5.06 11.07
C LYS A 68 -6.80 5.41 12.06
N GLU A 69 -6.09 6.49 11.78
CA GLU A 69 -5.09 7.08 12.67
C GLU A 69 -5.16 8.61 12.57
N ASN A 70 -5.27 9.33 13.68
CA ASN A 70 -5.29 10.81 13.72
C ASN A 70 -6.24 11.45 12.68
N GLU A 71 -7.48 10.95 12.60
CA GLU A 71 -8.50 11.38 11.61
C GLU A 71 -8.11 11.19 10.13
N LYS A 72 -7.11 10.36 9.86
CA LYS A 72 -6.71 9.95 8.52
C LYS A 72 -6.95 8.46 8.33
N CYS A 73 -7.17 8.09 7.07
CA CYS A 73 -7.21 6.72 6.65
C CYS A 73 -5.83 6.23 6.27
N VAL A 74 -5.36 5.18 6.92
CA VAL A 74 -4.05 4.60 6.70
C VAL A 74 -4.15 3.50 5.66
N VAL A 75 -3.41 3.66 4.57
CA VAL A 75 -3.39 2.74 3.43
C VAL A 75 -1.95 2.34 3.15
N ASP A 76 -1.65 1.05 3.31
CA ASP A 76 -0.39 0.48 2.86
C ASP A 76 -0.48 0.17 1.36
N VAL A 77 0.41 0.76 0.59
CA VAL A 77 0.53 0.61 -0.85
C VAL A 77 1.80 -0.14 -1.16
N LYS A 78 1.69 -1.22 -1.92
CA LYS A 78 2.83 -2.03 -2.36
C LYS A 78 2.81 -2.18 -3.87
N LEU A 79 3.94 -1.88 -4.51
CA LEU A 79 4.12 -2.19 -5.91
C LEU A 79 4.53 -3.65 -6.03
N LEU A 80 3.67 -4.49 -6.60
CA LEU A 80 3.96 -5.91 -6.79
C LEU A 80 4.80 -6.15 -8.04
N SER A 81 4.44 -5.49 -9.15
CA SER A 81 5.21 -5.59 -10.39
C SER A 81 4.98 -4.40 -11.32
N LEU A 82 5.99 -4.01 -12.09
CA LEU A 82 5.89 -3.14 -13.26
C LEU A 82 5.86 -3.99 -14.53
N LYS A 83 4.86 -3.78 -15.38
CA LYS A 83 4.74 -4.50 -16.65
C LYS A 83 5.75 -3.99 -17.68
N GLU A 84 6.11 -2.72 -17.59
CA GLU A 84 7.11 -2.06 -18.44
C GLU A 84 8.14 -1.31 -17.58
N GLY A 85 9.39 -1.25 -18.04
CA GLY A 85 10.50 -0.60 -17.35
C GLY A 85 11.74 -1.49 -17.22
N GLY A 86 12.92 -0.89 -17.42
CA GLY A 86 14.23 -1.54 -17.29
C GLY A 86 14.74 -1.51 -15.85
N ARG A 87 15.84 -0.78 -15.59
CA ARG A 87 16.46 -0.71 -14.25
C ARG A 87 15.53 -0.21 -13.14
N ASP A 88 14.63 0.73 -13.43
CA ASP A 88 13.67 1.26 -12.45
C ASP A 88 12.75 0.16 -11.88
N LYS A 89 12.50 -0.91 -12.64
CA LYS A 89 11.65 -2.03 -12.25
C LYS A 89 12.21 -2.78 -11.05
N GLU A 90 13.49 -3.15 -11.11
CA GLU A 90 14.14 -3.92 -10.03
C GLU A 90 14.22 -3.14 -8.72
N VAL A 91 14.31 -1.80 -8.81
CA VAL A 91 14.44 -0.93 -7.63
C VAL A 91 13.09 -0.73 -6.94
N LEU A 92 12.01 -0.58 -7.71
CA LEU A 92 10.69 -0.24 -7.20
C LEU A 92 9.84 -1.45 -6.81
N GLU A 93 10.01 -2.59 -7.47
CA GLU A 93 9.21 -3.79 -7.21
C GLU A 93 9.39 -4.33 -5.79
N GLY A 94 8.29 -4.75 -5.17
CA GLY A 94 8.25 -5.28 -3.82
C GLY A 94 8.40 -4.23 -2.72
N LYS A 95 8.68 -2.96 -3.05
CA LYS A 95 8.69 -1.85 -2.09
C LYS A 95 7.28 -1.44 -1.72
N SER A 96 7.15 -0.85 -0.53
CA SER A 96 5.88 -0.33 -0.03
C SER A 96 6.03 1.05 0.58
N MET A 97 4.90 1.74 0.67
CA MET A 97 4.74 3.00 1.39
C MET A 97 3.40 2.98 2.12
N GLN A 98 3.32 3.76 3.19
CA GLN A 98 2.09 3.99 3.94
C GLN A 98 1.60 5.40 3.62
N CYS A 99 0.33 5.51 3.23
CA CYS A 99 -0.31 6.76 2.85
C CYS A 99 -1.42 7.13 3.85
N TYR A 100 -1.49 8.41 4.21
CA TYR A 100 -2.43 8.94 5.19
C TYR A 100 -3.46 9.84 4.51
N LEU A 101 -4.55 9.24 4.06
CA LEU A 101 -5.57 9.93 3.27
C LEU A 101 -6.62 10.59 4.15
N LYS A 102 -7.25 11.66 3.68
CA LYS A 102 -8.39 12.26 4.38
C LYS A 102 -9.57 11.28 4.41
N LEU A 103 -10.29 11.21 5.52
CA LEU A 103 -11.52 10.40 5.60
C LEU A 103 -12.55 10.86 4.56
N GLY A 104 -13.27 9.90 3.97
CA GLY A 104 -14.21 10.17 2.88
C GLY A 104 -13.57 10.49 1.52
N SER A 105 -12.24 10.41 1.41
CA SER A 105 -11.54 10.55 0.13
C SER A 105 -11.56 9.24 -0.66
N SER A 106 -11.78 9.35 -1.97
CA SER A 106 -11.66 8.25 -2.94
C SER A 106 -10.43 8.41 -3.85
N ILE A 107 -9.44 9.19 -3.40
CA ILE A 107 -8.25 9.52 -4.19
C ILE A 107 -7.30 8.33 -4.19
N ASN A 108 -6.71 8.05 -5.35
CA ASN A 108 -5.66 7.06 -5.50
C ASN A 108 -4.39 7.47 -4.73
N PRO A 109 -3.85 6.64 -3.83
CA PRO A 109 -2.68 7.00 -3.02
C PRO A 109 -1.46 7.47 -3.83
N GLU A 110 -1.24 6.86 -5.00
CA GLU A 110 -0.12 7.17 -5.88
C GLU A 110 -0.20 8.55 -6.56
N SER A 111 -1.39 9.16 -6.60
CA SER A 111 -1.58 10.47 -7.24
C SER A 111 -1.02 11.65 -6.41
N ASP A 112 -0.86 11.46 -5.09
CA ASP A 112 -0.28 12.45 -4.19
C ASP A 112 0.67 11.78 -3.18
N LEU A 113 1.92 11.60 -3.60
CA LEU A 113 2.98 11.03 -2.76
C LEU A 113 3.35 11.91 -1.56
N SER A 114 2.86 13.17 -1.48
CA SER A 114 3.10 14.02 -0.31
C SER A 114 2.45 13.44 0.95
N GLN A 115 1.34 12.71 0.79
CA GLN A 115 0.63 12.05 1.88
C GLN A 115 1.18 10.65 2.22
N CYS A 116 2.23 10.21 1.53
CA CYS A 116 2.82 8.89 1.69
C CYS A 116 4.21 8.95 2.32
N HIS A 117 4.61 7.86 2.97
CA HIS A 117 5.92 7.69 3.60
C HIS A 117 6.40 6.25 3.41
N GLY A 118 7.70 6.06 3.19
CA GLY A 118 8.34 4.76 3.06
C GLY A 118 9.17 4.60 1.80
N LEU A 119 9.85 3.45 1.69
CA LEU A 119 10.84 3.18 0.67
C LEU A 119 10.32 3.33 -0.76
N LEU A 120 9.07 2.92 -1.01
CA LEU A 120 8.51 3.05 -2.36
C LEU A 120 8.44 4.51 -2.80
N LYS A 121 8.12 5.44 -1.90
CA LYS A 121 8.11 6.88 -2.22
C LYS A 121 9.51 7.40 -2.54
N GLU A 122 10.49 7.04 -1.72
CA GLU A 122 11.88 7.50 -1.88
C GLU A 122 12.45 7.03 -3.22
N GLU A 123 12.28 5.74 -3.54
CA GLU A 123 12.75 5.20 -4.80
C GLU A 123 11.98 5.75 -6.00
N PHE A 124 10.68 6.01 -5.86
CA PHE A 124 9.90 6.65 -6.92
C PHE A 124 10.39 8.08 -7.20
N GLN A 125 10.75 8.83 -6.15
CA GLN A 125 11.35 10.15 -6.30
C GLN A 125 12.73 10.08 -6.97
N ASN A 126 13.57 9.12 -6.59
CA ASN A 126 14.87 8.90 -7.23
C ASN A 126 14.73 8.58 -8.72
N ALA A 127 13.79 7.70 -9.09
CA ALA A 127 13.52 7.35 -10.48
C ALA A 127 13.05 8.56 -11.31
N ILE A 128 12.15 9.40 -10.75
CA ILE A 128 11.73 10.65 -11.41
C ILE A 128 12.92 11.59 -11.62
N ILE A 129 13.76 11.78 -10.59
CA ILE A 129 14.94 12.65 -10.67
C ILE A 129 15.93 12.14 -11.73
N GLN A 130 16.15 10.83 -11.82
CA GLN A 130 17.03 10.25 -12.83
C GLN A 130 16.50 10.50 -14.24
N ARG A 131 15.20 10.27 -14.47
CA ARG A 131 14.55 10.52 -15.77
C ARG A 131 14.60 11.99 -16.17
N LEU A 132 14.43 12.89 -15.21
CA LEU A 132 14.56 14.34 -15.45
C LEU A 132 15.99 14.71 -15.85
N HIS A 133 17.01 14.17 -15.17
CA HIS A 133 18.40 14.40 -15.55
C HIS A 133 18.71 13.88 -16.95
N GLU A 134 18.27 12.67 -17.29
CA GLU A 134 18.44 12.09 -18.63
C GLU A 134 17.77 12.95 -19.70
N TYR A 135 16.55 13.43 -19.42
CA TYR A 135 15.81 14.33 -20.32
C TYR A 135 16.53 15.67 -20.50
N ILE A 136 16.97 16.33 -19.42
CA ILE A 136 17.68 17.62 -19.50
C ILE A 136 18.97 17.45 -20.29
N TYR A 137 19.78 16.43 -19.98
CA TYR A 137 21.04 16.20 -20.67
C TYR A 137 20.85 15.92 -22.16
N GLY A 138 19.86 15.08 -22.51
CA GLY A 138 19.55 14.74 -23.90
C GLY A 138 19.07 15.94 -24.72
N ASN A 139 18.31 16.87 -24.13
CA ASN A 139 17.75 18.00 -24.86
C ASN A 139 18.65 19.25 -24.84
N VAL A 140 19.35 19.55 -23.74
CA VAL A 140 20.24 20.72 -23.65
C VAL A 140 21.47 20.55 -24.55
N GLY A 141 22.01 19.33 -24.69
CA GLY A 141 23.11 19.05 -25.61
C GLY A 141 22.74 19.20 -27.11
N GLN A 142 21.45 19.08 -27.45
CA GLN A 142 20.96 19.31 -28.81
C GLN A 142 20.79 20.81 -29.12
N ILE A 143 20.39 21.61 -28.12
CA ILE A 143 20.24 23.06 -28.30
C ILE A 143 21.61 23.73 -28.54
N SER A 144 22.68 23.28 -27.87
CA SER A 144 24.02 23.85 -28.08
C SER A 144 24.57 23.57 -29.48
N THR A 145 24.27 22.41 -30.06
CA THR A 145 24.75 22.02 -31.40
C THR A 145 23.98 22.70 -32.53
N GLU A 146 22.72 23.08 -32.32
CA GLU A 146 21.97 23.89 -33.28
C GLU A 146 22.38 25.37 -33.23
N LEU A 147 22.74 25.90 -32.05
CA LEU A 147 23.21 27.29 -31.91
C LEU A 147 24.60 27.51 -32.56
N GLU A 148 25.47 26.49 -32.51
CA GLU A 148 26.81 26.52 -33.16
C GLU A 148 26.75 26.51 -34.70
N LYS A 149 25.64 26.07 -35.30
CA LYS A 149 25.46 26.11 -36.77
C LYS A 149 24.99 27.47 -37.30
N VAL A 150 24.56 28.36 -36.42
CA VAL A 150 23.97 29.67 -36.78
C VAL A 150 24.98 30.82 -36.59
N ILE A 151 26.12 30.58 -35.93
CA ILE A 151 27.24 31.50 -35.75
C ILE A 151 28.37 31.12 -36.71
#